data_AF-A0A8H6D8S8-F1
#
_entry.id   AF-A0A8H6D8S8-F1
#
_cell.length_a   1.000
_cell.length_b   1.000
_cell.length_c   1.000
_cell.angle_alpha   90.00
_cell.angle_beta   90.00
_cell.angle_gamma   90.00
#
_symmetry.space_group_name_H-M   'P 1'
#
loop_
_entity.id
_entity.type
_entity.pdbx_description
1 polymer ?
#
loop_
_entity_poly.entity_id
_entity_poly.type
_entity_poly.pdbx_seq_one_letter_code
_entity_poly.pdbx_strand_id
1 'polypeptide(L)'
;MVDHSFDDKKPPGGYSSKVTGSLEGIRLGVLNPKNWNLPSAVATPVPSIQKQQHDEISAAYHKLRASGATVKEVEIASLDGLEVDGIGLIGQVMNSGFKPDFEAYLESLDSKSPNMSRLEMAENFVLSSEAREEAIRNMRDFGRNQAIDKCLQDNEIDVILGPADSEIDDYYSAAGYPMACLPLSYCDYNMRPFGVCTLASEYQEGVLVQLMSAWDGAVERKRMLPRCLEGPTPAPCT
;
A
#
# COMPACT_ATOMS: atom_id res chain seq x y z
N MET A 1 17.84 18.76 -12.90
CA MET A 1 18.48 19.31 -11.69
C MET A 1 17.97 18.45 -10.54
N VAL A 2 18.83 17.79 -9.77
CA VAL A 2 18.38 16.92 -8.67
C VAL A 2 17.83 17.84 -7.58
N ASP A 3 16.59 17.60 -7.16
CA ASP A 3 15.98 18.33 -6.07
C ASP A 3 16.56 17.83 -4.74
N HIS A 4 17.32 18.70 -4.07
CA HIS A 4 17.96 18.41 -2.79
C HIS A 4 17.09 18.77 -1.57
N SER A 5 15.85 19.26 -1.77
CA SER A 5 14.94 19.60 -0.68
C SER A 5 14.62 18.43 0.26
N PHE A 6 14.82 17.19 -0.21
CA PHE A 6 14.66 15.95 0.53
C PHE A 6 15.81 15.67 1.51
N ASP A 7 16.97 16.32 1.35
CA ASP A 7 18.14 16.03 2.19
C ASP A 7 17.91 16.42 3.65
N ASP A 8 17.19 17.51 3.89
CA ASP A 8 16.83 18.01 5.22
C ASP A 8 15.70 17.22 5.89
N LYS A 9 15.02 16.35 5.15
CA LYS A 9 13.92 15.51 5.65
C LYS A 9 14.39 14.17 6.20
N LYS A 10 15.64 13.79 5.93
CA LYS A 10 16.23 12.56 6.47
C LYS A 10 16.32 12.62 8.00
N PRO A 11 16.11 11.50 8.69
CA PRO A 11 16.39 11.42 10.12
C PRO A 11 17.86 11.78 10.42
N PRO A 12 18.14 12.43 11.57
CA PRO A 12 19.51 12.57 12.06
C PRO A 12 20.20 11.21 12.13
N GLY A 13 21.40 11.10 11.54
CA GLY A 13 22.12 9.82 11.41
C GLY A 13 21.65 8.93 10.25
N GLY A 14 20.72 9.40 9.40
CA GLY A 14 20.18 8.69 8.26
C GLY A 14 19.15 7.61 8.63
N TYR A 15 18.62 6.89 7.64
CA TYR A 15 17.58 5.88 7.89
C TYR A 15 18.07 4.68 8.71
N SER A 16 19.36 4.35 8.66
CA SER A 16 19.93 3.29 9.50
C SER A 16 19.78 3.58 11.00
N SER A 17 19.75 4.86 11.41
CA SER A 17 19.51 5.24 12.81
C SER A 17 18.11 4.89 13.30
N LYS A 18 17.17 4.62 12.37
CA LYS A 18 15.79 4.22 12.66
C LYS A 18 15.59 2.71 12.75
N VAL A 19 16.60 1.89 12.45
CA VAL A 19 16.51 0.43 12.61
C VAL A 19 16.74 0.06 14.09
N THR A 20 15.75 0.37 14.93
CA THR A 20 15.87 0.26 16.39
C THR A 20 15.36 -1.08 16.95
N GLY A 21 14.53 -1.80 16.19
CA GLY A 21 13.84 -2.99 16.67
C GLY A 21 12.75 -2.71 17.71
N SER A 22 12.35 -1.44 17.88
CA SER A 22 11.41 -1.01 18.92
C SER A 22 10.21 -0.26 18.35
N LEU A 23 9.02 -0.57 18.88
CA LEU A 23 7.77 0.16 18.64
C LEU A 23 7.60 1.37 19.56
N GLU A 24 8.58 1.63 20.44
CA GLU A 24 8.52 2.74 21.40
C GLU A 24 8.35 4.08 20.68
N GLY A 25 7.38 4.86 21.17
CA GLY A 25 7.06 6.18 20.63
C GLY A 25 6.24 6.17 19.33
N ILE A 26 5.87 5.01 18.79
CA ILE A 26 5.01 4.93 17.58
C ILE A 26 3.56 4.65 18.00
N ARG A 27 2.64 5.46 17.48
CA ARG A 27 1.19 5.28 17.64
C ARG A 27 0.60 4.74 16.34
N LEU A 28 -0.06 3.59 16.44
CA LEU A 28 -0.54 2.82 15.30
C LEU A 28 -2.06 2.94 15.20
N GLY A 29 -2.56 3.39 14.05
CA GLY A 29 -3.93 3.18 13.61
C GLY A 29 -4.05 1.86 12.88
N VAL A 30 -5.06 1.06 13.18
CA VAL A 30 -5.34 -0.19 12.46
C VAL A 30 -6.72 -0.14 11.82
N LEU A 31 -6.78 -0.44 10.53
CA LEU A 31 -8.01 -0.60 9.77
C LEU A 31 -8.61 -1.98 10.05
N ASN A 32 -9.94 -2.06 10.14
CA ASN A 32 -10.61 -3.32 10.41
C ASN A 32 -10.49 -4.26 9.19
N PRO A 33 -9.77 -5.40 9.28
CA PRO A 33 -9.48 -6.22 8.10
C PRO A 33 -10.73 -6.81 7.45
N LYS A 34 -11.86 -6.90 8.17
CA LYS A 34 -13.12 -7.40 7.61
C LYS A 34 -13.75 -6.43 6.62
N ASN A 35 -13.50 -5.13 6.79
CA ASN A 35 -14.06 -4.08 5.95
C ASN A 35 -13.15 -3.77 4.74
N TRP A 36 -11.92 -4.26 4.75
CA TRP A 36 -10.87 -3.91 3.79
C TRP A 36 -10.51 -5.12 2.93
N ASN A 37 -11.19 -5.27 1.79
CA ASN A 37 -10.97 -6.34 0.82
C ASN A 37 -10.93 -5.76 -0.59
N LEU A 38 -10.23 -6.42 -1.50
CA LEU A 38 -10.32 -6.08 -2.92
C LEU A 38 -11.75 -6.29 -3.47
N PRO A 39 -12.23 -5.40 -4.37
CA PRO A 39 -13.49 -5.61 -5.07
C PRO A 39 -13.48 -6.89 -5.90
N SER A 40 -14.65 -7.54 -6.04
CA SER A 40 -14.78 -8.78 -6.83
C SER A 40 -14.45 -8.60 -8.31
N ALA A 41 -14.51 -7.37 -8.82
CA ALA A 41 -14.08 -7.02 -10.18
C ALA A 41 -12.56 -7.09 -10.36
N VAL A 42 -11.78 -6.94 -9.27
CA VAL A 42 -10.32 -6.97 -9.27
C VAL A 42 -9.81 -8.37 -8.96
N ALA A 43 -10.37 -9.02 -7.93
CA ALA A 43 -9.95 -10.35 -7.51
C ALA A 43 -11.16 -11.20 -7.14
N THR A 44 -11.23 -12.42 -7.68
CA THR A 44 -12.28 -13.39 -7.29
C THR A 44 -12.15 -13.72 -5.80
N PRO A 45 -13.18 -13.46 -4.98
CA PRO A 45 -13.16 -13.79 -3.56
C PRO A 45 -12.95 -15.29 -3.32
N VAL A 46 -11.98 -15.63 -2.47
CA VAL A 46 -11.79 -16.98 -1.95
C VAL A 46 -12.09 -16.95 -0.46
N PRO A 47 -13.27 -17.42 0.00
CA PRO A 47 -13.72 -17.23 1.38
C PRO A 47 -12.74 -17.76 2.44
N SER A 48 -12.06 -18.87 2.16
CA SER A 48 -11.06 -19.44 3.08
C SER A 48 -9.83 -18.54 3.24
N ILE A 49 -9.34 -17.95 2.14
CA ILE A 49 -8.22 -17.01 2.16
C ILE A 49 -8.62 -15.73 2.91
N GLN A 50 -9.79 -15.16 2.60
CA GLN A 50 -10.27 -13.94 3.27
C GLN A 50 -10.41 -14.15 4.77
N LYS A 51 -11.05 -15.25 5.18
CA LYS A 51 -11.19 -15.57 6.61
C LYS A 51 -9.82 -15.69 7.29
N GLN A 52 -8.86 -16.39 6.67
CA GLN A 52 -7.50 -16.51 7.20
C GLN A 52 -6.83 -15.14 7.35
N GLN A 53 -6.89 -14.31 6.31
CA GLN A 53 -6.32 -12.96 6.34
C GLN A 53 -6.93 -12.12 7.45
N HIS A 54 -8.27 -12.13 7.59
CA HIS A 54 -8.96 -11.38 8.64
C HIS A 54 -8.52 -11.83 10.04
N ASP A 55 -8.48 -13.13 10.29
CA ASP A 55 -8.13 -13.70 11.58
C ASP A 55 -6.66 -13.44 11.94
N GLU A 56 -5.74 -13.69 11.00
CA GLU A 56 -4.29 -13.53 11.24
C GLU A 56 -3.85 -12.07 11.34
N ILE A 57 -4.43 -11.16 10.54
CA ILE A 57 -4.15 -9.72 10.66
C ILE A 57 -4.68 -9.19 11.99
N SER A 58 -5.89 -9.59 12.39
CA SER A 58 -6.45 -9.24 13.70
C SER A 58 -5.57 -9.74 14.84
N ALA A 59 -5.08 -10.98 14.74
CA ALA A 59 -4.13 -11.55 15.71
C ALA A 59 -2.80 -10.76 15.76
N ALA A 60 -2.28 -10.32 14.62
CA ALA A 60 -1.09 -9.46 14.58
C ALA A 60 -1.33 -8.14 15.32
N TYR A 61 -2.49 -7.49 15.13
CA TYR A 61 -2.84 -6.27 15.85
C TYR A 61 -3.00 -6.49 17.36
N HIS A 62 -3.44 -7.67 17.79
CA HIS A 62 -3.43 -8.03 19.22
C HIS A 62 -2.01 -8.21 19.76
N LYS A 63 -1.11 -8.84 18.98
CA LYS A 63 0.30 -8.98 19.37
C LYS A 63 1.00 -7.63 19.52
N LEU A 64 0.80 -6.70 18.59
CA LEU A 64 1.34 -5.33 18.69
C LEU A 64 0.93 -4.65 20.01
N ARG A 65 -0.36 -4.75 20.39
CA ARG A 65 -0.86 -4.24 21.68
C ARG A 65 -0.18 -4.93 22.87
N ALA A 66 -0.04 -6.25 22.81
CA ALA A 66 0.60 -7.02 23.88
C ALA A 66 2.10 -6.70 24.02
N SER A 67 2.77 -6.29 22.94
CA SER A 67 4.16 -5.79 22.95
C SER A 67 4.30 -4.36 23.51
N GLY A 68 3.20 -3.74 23.96
CA GLY A 68 3.18 -2.39 24.55
C GLY A 68 3.05 -1.26 23.53
N ALA A 69 2.78 -1.56 22.25
CA ALA A 69 2.53 -0.53 21.26
C ALA A 69 1.18 0.17 21.50
N THR A 70 1.11 1.47 21.22
CA THR A 70 -0.15 2.21 21.22
C THR A 70 -0.90 1.88 19.94
N VAL A 71 -2.00 1.13 20.03
CA VAL A 71 -2.77 0.70 18.84
C VAL A 71 -4.24 1.07 18.98
N LYS A 72 -4.74 1.87 18.04
CA LYS A 72 -6.12 2.35 17.97
C LYS A 72 -6.77 1.84 16.69
N GLU A 73 -8.00 1.34 16.77
CA GLU A 73 -8.79 1.06 15.55
C GLU A 73 -9.25 2.39 14.95
N VAL A 74 -9.10 2.55 13.63
CA VAL A 74 -9.40 3.79 12.92
C VAL A 74 -10.17 3.52 11.63
N GLU A 75 -10.85 4.55 11.15
CA GLU A 75 -11.44 4.59 9.82
C GLU A 75 -10.71 5.66 9.01
N ILE A 76 -10.62 5.46 7.70
CA ILE A 76 -10.09 6.44 6.74
C ILE A 76 -11.18 6.75 5.72
N ALA A 77 -11.20 7.98 5.20
CA ALA A 77 -12.22 8.43 4.26
C ALA A 77 -12.31 7.48 3.06
N SER A 78 -13.54 7.10 2.66
CA SER A 78 -13.74 6.26 1.48
C SER A 78 -13.41 7.03 0.20
N LEU A 79 -12.87 6.31 -0.78
CA LEU A 79 -12.73 6.79 -2.16
C LEU A 79 -14.09 6.79 -2.90
N ASP A 80 -15.11 6.14 -2.34
CA ASP A 80 -16.45 6.05 -2.93
C ASP A 80 -17.05 7.45 -3.17
N GLY A 81 -17.69 7.62 -4.33
CA GLY A 81 -18.36 8.86 -4.71
C GLY A 81 -17.43 9.91 -5.35
N LEU A 82 -16.13 9.64 -5.46
CA LEU A 82 -15.19 10.44 -6.26
C LEU A 82 -15.11 9.89 -7.68
N GLU A 83 -16.25 9.91 -8.37
CA GLU A 83 -16.40 9.38 -9.73
C GLU A 83 -16.92 10.45 -10.69
N VAL A 84 -16.41 10.43 -11.92
CA VAL A 84 -16.95 11.18 -13.05
C VAL A 84 -17.22 10.16 -14.16
N ASP A 85 -18.46 10.12 -14.63
CA ASP A 85 -18.93 9.18 -15.66
C ASP A 85 -18.63 7.69 -15.34
N GLY A 86 -18.70 7.31 -14.06
CA GLY A 86 -18.44 5.95 -13.59
C GLY A 86 -16.97 5.55 -13.53
N ILE A 87 -16.06 6.52 -13.69
CA ILE A 87 -14.61 6.32 -13.54
C ILE A 87 -14.16 7.00 -12.25
N GLY A 88 -13.63 6.21 -11.31
CA GLY A 88 -13.04 6.71 -10.07
C GLY A 88 -11.87 7.66 -10.29
N LEU A 89 -11.60 8.51 -9.32
CA LEU A 89 -10.62 9.59 -9.37
C LEU A 89 -9.21 9.13 -9.82
N ILE A 90 -8.73 7.99 -9.29
CA ILE A 90 -7.45 7.40 -9.70
C ILE A 90 -7.51 6.94 -11.15
N GLY A 91 -8.60 6.30 -11.55
CA GLY A 91 -8.82 5.88 -12.94
C GLY A 91 -8.82 7.06 -13.92
N GLN A 92 -9.41 8.20 -13.54
CA GLN A 92 -9.38 9.42 -14.36
C GLN A 92 -7.95 9.93 -14.55
N VAL A 93 -7.17 10.01 -13.47
CA VAL A 93 -5.77 10.45 -13.54
C VAL A 93 -4.94 9.48 -14.37
N MET A 94 -5.04 8.17 -14.11
CA MET A 94 -4.31 7.14 -14.85
C MET A 94 -4.65 7.16 -16.34
N ASN A 95 -5.95 7.13 -16.69
CA ASN A 95 -6.37 7.09 -18.10
C ASN A 95 -6.00 8.37 -18.85
N SER A 96 -6.01 9.53 -18.18
CA SER A 96 -5.59 10.80 -18.77
C SER A 96 -4.08 10.89 -19.05
N GLY A 97 -3.25 10.26 -18.21
CA GLY A 97 -1.80 10.28 -18.33
C GLY A 97 -1.25 9.16 -19.20
N PHE A 98 -1.94 8.01 -19.26
CA PHE A 98 -1.39 6.79 -19.84
C PHE A 98 -0.99 6.95 -21.31
N LYS A 99 -1.85 7.51 -22.16
CA LYS A 99 -1.52 7.72 -23.58
C LYS A 99 -0.26 8.58 -23.78
N PRO A 100 -0.21 9.84 -23.30
CA PRO A 100 0.96 10.69 -23.55
C PRO A 100 2.23 10.15 -22.88
N ASP A 101 2.14 9.57 -21.68
CA ASP A 101 3.30 8.99 -20.98
C ASP A 101 3.83 7.75 -21.73
N PHE A 102 2.92 6.93 -22.27
CA PHE A 102 3.28 5.73 -23.01
C PHE A 102 3.80 6.02 -24.42
N GLU A 103 3.23 7.02 -25.13
CA GLU A 103 3.76 7.50 -26.41
C GLU A 103 5.20 8.01 -26.24
N ALA A 104 5.45 8.83 -25.21
CA ALA A 104 6.80 9.30 -24.88
C ALA A 104 7.77 8.14 -24.53
N TYR A 105 7.27 7.12 -23.83
CA TYR A 105 8.05 5.90 -23.57
C TYR A 105 8.33 5.10 -24.85
N LEU A 106 7.36 4.92 -25.73
CA LEU A 106 7.53 4.18 -26.99
C LEU A 106 8.48 4.89 -27.97
N GLU A 107 8.49 6.22 -28.01
CA GLU A 107 9.50 6.99 -28.76
C GLU A 107 10.94 6.68 -28.30
N SER A 108 11.10 6.20 -27.06
CA SER A 108 12.39 5.77 -26.51
C SER A 108 12.74 4.30 -26.79
N LEU A 109 11.86 3.53 -27.43
CA LEU A 109 12.01 2.09 -27.67
C LEU A 109 11.99 1.69 -29.15
N ASP A 110 12.73 0.63 -29.50
CA ASP A 110 12.94 0.17 -30.88
C ASP A 110 12.01 -0.99 -31.33
N SER A 111 10.94 -1.33 -30.60
CA SER A 111 10.09 -2.49 -30.98
C SER A 111 8.63 -2.47 -30.48
N LYS A 112 7.77 -3.26 -31.15
CA LYS A 112 6.31 -3.37 -30.89
C LYS A 112 5.98 -4.51 -29.93
N SER A 113 5.04 -4.27 -29.01
CA SER A 113 4.54 -5.23 -28.01
C SER A 113 3.06 -5.59 -28.27
N PRO A 114 2.63 -6.85 -28.06
CA PRO A 114 1.23 -7.25 -28.16
C PRO A 114 0.44 -7.03 -26.84
N ASN A 115 -0.88 -6.84 -27.00
CA ASN A 115 -1.92 -6.58 -25.99
C ASN A 115 -2.10 -5.11 -25.58
N MET A 116 -2.95 -4.39 -26.33
CA MET A 116 -3.08 -2.92 -26.32
C MET A 116 -4.43 -2.39 -25.80
N SER A 117 -5.26 -3.19 -25.14
CA SER A 117 -6.62 -2.74 -24.76
C SER A 117 -6.63 -1.55 -23.80
N ARG A 118 -5.60 -1.41 -22.95
CA ARG A 118 -5.39 -0.21 -22.11
C ARG A 118 -4.98 1.01 -22.94
N LEU A 119 -4.22 0.80 -24.02
CA LEU A 119 -3.87 1.86 -24.97
C LEU A 119 -5.09 2.29 -25.78
N GLU A 120 -5.90 1.34 -26.26
CA GLU A 120 -7.16 1.63 -26.94
C GLU A 120 -8.12 2.39 -26.02
N MET A 121 -8.22 2.01 -24.74
CA MET A 121 -9.00 2.75 -23.75
C MET A 121 -8.48 4.17 -23.56
N ALA A 122 -7.17 4.36 -23.41
CA ALA A 122 -6.57 5.68 -23.24
C ALA A 122 -6.68 6.55 -24.50
N GLU A 123 -6.59 5.95 -25.70
CA GLU A 123 -6.83 6.63 -26.98
C GLU A 123 -8.24 7.19 -27.07
N ASN A 124 -9.22 6.41 -26.62
CA ASN A 124 -10.62 6.78 -26.65
C ASN A 124 -11.02 7.68 -25.47
N PHE A 125 -10.20 7.76 -24.41
CA PHE A 125 -10.47 8.57 -23.24
C PHE A 125 -10.01 10.02 -23.48
N VAL A 126 -10.97 10.92 -23.69
CA VAL A 126 -10.70 12.34 -23.91
C VAL A 126 -11.04 13.12 -22.64
N LEU A 127 -10.03 13.75 -22.04
CA LEU A 127 -10.15 14.66 -20.91
C LEU A 127 -9.43 15.96 -21.25
N SER A 128 -10.04 17.12 -20.97
CA SER A 128 -9.37 18.40 -21.22
C SER A 128 -8.17 18.58 -20.28
N SER A 129 -7.20 19.42 -20.67
CA SER A 129 -6.04 19.73 -19.82
C SER A 129 -6.47 20.29 -18.47
N GLU A 130 -7.46 21.18 -18.47
CA GLU A 130 -8.00 21.80 -17.25
C GLU A 130 -8.65 20.75 -16.34
N ALA A 131 -9.48 19.86 -16.92
CA ALA A 131 -10.13 18.78 -16.19
C ALA A 131 -9.11 17.75 -15.66
N ARG A 132 -8.03 17.48 -16.40
CA ARG A 132 -6.92 16.65 -15.94
C ARG A 132 -6.20 17.26 -14.75
N GLU A 133 -5.85 18.54 -14.83
CA GLU A 133 -5.20 19.22 -13.71
C GLU A 133 -6.10 19.27 -12.47
N GLU A 134 -7.41 19.47 -12.67
CA GLU A 134 -8.39 19.40 -11.60
C GLU A 134 -8.47 18.00 -10.98
N ALA A 135 -8.54 16.95 -11.79
CA ALA A 135 -8.52 15.56 -11.30
C ALA A 135 -7.25 15.26 -10.48
N ILE A 136 -6.08 15.73 -10.94
CA ILE A 136 -4.82 15.57 -10.20
C ILE A 136 -4.86 16.34 -8.87
N ARG A 137 -5.34 17.59 -8.87
CA ARG A 137 -5.49 18.39 -7.64
C ARG A 137 -6.43 17.71 -6.65
N ASN A 138 -7.59 17.25 -7.12
CA ASN A 138 -8.58 16.57 -6.29
C ASN A 138 -8.03 15.25 -5.73
N MET A 139 -7.29 14.48 -6.54
CA MET A 139 -6.66 13.23 -6.10
C MET A 139 -5.62 13.48 -5.00
N ARG A 140 -4.78 14.51 -5.17
CA ARG A 140 -3.76 14.88 -4.18
C ARG A 140 -4.38 15.44 -2.91
N ASP A 141 -5.39 16.28 -3.02
CA ASP A 141 -6.11 16.83 -1.87
C ASP A 141 -6.83 15.73 -1.08
N PHE A 142 -7.51 14.81 -1.77
CA PHE A 142 -8.14 13.66 -1.14
C PHE A 142 -7.12 12.81 -0.38
N GLY A 143 -6.08 12.32 -1.07
CA GLY A 143 -5.10 11.40 -0.47
C GLY A 143 -4.38 12.02 0.72
N ARG A 144 -4.00 13.30 0.62
CA ARG A 144 -3.27 14.01 1.69
C ARG A 144 -4.22 14.51 2.78
N ASN A 145 -5.02 15.51 2.45
CA ASN A 145 -5.72 16.33 3.43
C ASN A 145 -7.00 15.67 3.94
N GLN A 146 -7.74 14.96 3.07
CA GLN A 146 -9.05 14.40 3.44
C GLN A 146 -8.94 12.97 3.99
N ALA A 147 -7.92 12.22 3.58
CA ALA A 147 -7.73 10.82 3.95
C ALA A 147 -6.60 10.62 4.96
N ILE A 148 -5.33 10.63 4.52
CA ILE A 148 -4.20 10.21 5.37
C ILE A 148 -3.99 11.19 6.52
N ASP A 149 -3.71 12.46 6.25
CA ASP A 149 -3.34 13.42 7.31
C ASP A 149 -4.50 13.67 8.27
N LYS A 150 -5.73 13.74 7.75
CA LYS A 150 -6.93 13.84 8.60
C LYS A 150 -7.04 12.64 9.54
N CYS A 151 -6.90 11.41 9.03
CA CYS A 151 -6.98 10.21 9.86
C CYS A 151 -5.87 10.22 10.93
N LEU A 152 -4.63 10.56 10.55
CA LEU A 152 -3.50 10.65 11.48
C LEU A 152 -3.73 11.69 12.59
N GLN A 153 -4.17 12.90 12.22
CA GLN A 153 -4.39 14.02 13.14
C GLN A 153 -5.59 13.78 14.06
N ASP A 154 -6.76 13.45 13.50
CA ASP A 154 -8.00 13.25 14.27
C ASP A 154 -7.87 12.10 15.28
N ASN A 155 -7.02 11.11 14.98
CA ASN A 155 -6.83 9.95 15.83
C ASN A 155 -5.60 10.02 16.72
N GLU A 156 -4.76 11.04 16.56
CA GLU A 156 -3.49 11.20 17.25
C GLU A 156 -2.60 9.94 17.08
N ILE A 157 -2.42 9.50 15.83
CA ILE A 157 -1.58 8.36 15.44
C ILE A 157 -0.49 8.79 14.45
N ASP A 158 0.52 7.94 14.24
CA ASP A 158 1.67 8.21 13.37
C ASP A 158 1.66 7.36 12.09
N VAL A 159 1.09 6.16 12.16
CA VAL A 159 1.05 5.21 11.04
C VAL A 159 -0.33 4.53 10.98
N ILE A 160 -0.90 4.40 9.78
CA ILE A 160 -2.13 3.62 9.53
C ILE A 160 -1.71 2.26 8.95
N LEU A 161 -2.30 1.17 9.44
CA LEU A 161 -2.04 -0.20 9.00
C LEU A 161 -3.33 -0.82 8.46
N GLY A 162 -3.25 -1.53 7.35
CA GLY A 162 -4.38 -2.32 6.85
C GLY A 162 -3.95 -3.49 5.97
N PRO A 163 -4.88 -4.36 5.57
CA PRO A 163 -4.57 -5.52 4.74
C PRO A 163 -3.87 -5.13 3.44
N ALA A 164 -2.77 -5.81 3.09
CA ALA A 164 -2.10 -5.55 1.81
C ALA A 164 -2.95 -5.98 0.60
N ASP A 165 -3.81 -6.98 0.77
CA ASP A 165 -4.78 -7.43 -0.26
C ASP A 165 -6.08 -6.59 -0.15
N SER A 166 -5.96 -5.27 -0.20
CA SER A 166 -7.08 -4.31 -0.17
C SER A 166 -6.71 -3.03 -0.94
N GLU A 167 -7.66 -2.10 -1.08
CA GLU A 167 -7.49 -0.80 -1.77
C GLU A 167 -6.69 0.24 -0.95
N ILE A 168 -5.95 -0.20 0.08
CA ILE A 168 -5.10 0.71 0.87
C ILE A 168 -4.01 1.37 0.03
N ASP A 169 -3.65 0.77 -1.11
CA ASP A 169 -2.64 1.26 -2.04
C ASP A 169 -3.04 2.52 -2.79
N ASP A 170 -4.33 2.71 -2.99
CA ASP A 170 -4.89 3.90 -3.64
C ASP A 170 -4.57 5.17 -2.84
N TYR A 171 -4.51 5.08 -1.51
CA TYR A 171 -4.32 6.23 -0.62
C TYR A 171 -2.90 6.81 -0.70
N TYR A 172 -1.85 5.99 -0.53
CA TYR A 172 -0.49 6.49 -0.65
C TYR A 172 -0.16 6.90 -2.08
N SER A 173 -0.77 6.24 -3.07
CA SER A 173 -0.62 6.59 -4.49
C SER A 173 -1.26 7.93 -4.82
N ALA A 174 -2.46 8.19 -4.28
CA ALA A 174 -3.18 9.45 -4.39
C ALA A 174 -2.51 10.59 -3.60
N ALA A 175 -1.85 10.29 -2.48
CA ALA A 175 -1.12 11.31 -1.69
C ALA A 175 0.30 11.59 -2.23
N GLY A 176 0.96 10.59 -2.80
CA GLY A 176 2.40 10.59 -3.04
C GLY A 176 3.21 10.48 -1.75
N TYR A 177 2.68 9.74 -0.77
CA TYR A 177 3.25 9.58 0.57
C TYR A 177 3.96 8.24 0.74
N PRO A 178 4.87 8.11 1.72
CA PRO A 178 5.60 6.88 1.92
C PRO A 178 4.70 5.76 2.46
N MET A 179 5.02 4.54 2.05
CA MET A 179 4.37 3.31 2.52
C MET A 179 5.41 2.23 2.82
N ALA A 180 5.03 1.23 3.62
CA ALA A 180 5.82 0.02 3.83
C ALA A 180 4.93 -1.23 3.83
N CYS A 181 5.45 -2.34 3.30
CA CYS A 181 4.80 -3.64 3.34
C CYS A 181 5.44 -4.50 4.44
N LEU A 182 4.61 -5.03 5.33
CA LEU A 182 4.99 -5.88 6.46
C LEU A 182 4.50 -7.30 6.20
N PRO A 183 5.40 -8.25 5.85
CA PRO A 183 5.03 -9.65 5.63
C PRO A 183 4.46 -10.26 6.90
N LEU A 184 3.35 -11.00 6.79
CA LEU A 184 2.70 -11.58 7.96
C LEU A 184 2.69 -13.12 7.91
N SER A 185 2.17 -13.69 6.83
CA SER A 185 1.94 -15.14 6.76
C SER A 185 1.80 -15.60 5.30
N TYR A 186 1.37 -16.85 5.13
CA TYR A 186 1.19 -17.51 3.85
C TYR A 186 -0.19 -18.16 3.81
N CYS A 187 -0.91 -18.00 2.72
CA CYS A 187 -2.25 -18.56 2.57
C CYS A 187 -2.17 -20.09 2.63
N ASP A 188 -2.99 -20.74 3.47
CA ASP A 188 -3.02 -22.20 3.57
C ASP A 188 -3.44 -22.86 2.25
N TYR A 189 -4.25 -22.13 1.46
CA TYR A 189 -4.77 -22.57 0.18
C TYR A 189 -3.67 -22.84 -0.87
N ASN A 190 -2.64 -21.99 -0.95
CA ASN A 190 -1.66 -22.04 -2.04
C ASN A 190 -0.24 -21.56 -1.66
N MET A 191 0.03 -21.32 -0.38
CA MET A 191 1.28 -20.74 0.13
C MET A 191 1.62 -19.35 -0.42
N ARG A 192 0.66 -18.60 -0.98
CA ARG A 192 0.90 -17.22 -1.39
C ARG A 192 1.16 -16.37 -0.15
N PRO A 193 2.26 -15.60 -0.08
CA PRO A 193 2.48 -14.70 1.05
C PRO A 193 1.40 -13.62 1.10
N PHE A 194 1.04 -13.19 2.30
CA PHE A 194 0.21 -12.00 2.53
C PHE A 194 0.74 -11.22 3.73
N GLY A 195 0.31 -9.97 3.83
CA GLY A 195 0.84 -9.04 4.82
C GLY A 195 -0.08 -7.86 5.08
N VAL A 196 0.53 -6.85 5.70
CA VAL A 196 -0.08 -5.58 6.06
C VAL A 196 0.67 -4.47 5.33
N CYS A 197 -0.04 -3.53 4.73
CA CYS A 197 0.53 -2.30 4.21
C CYS A 197 0.35 -1.18 5.22
N THR A 198 1.27 -0.21 5.20
CA THR A 198 1.27 0.90 6.13
C THR A 198 1.36 2.24 5.42
N LEU A 199 0.66 3.25 5.95
CA LEU A 199 0.64 4.62 5.47
C LEU A 199 1.26 5.54 6.54
N ALA A 200 2.10 6.48 6.14
CA ALA A 200 2.52 7.59 7.00
C ALA A 200 2.39 8.91 6.24
N SER A 201 2.45 10.03 6.96
CA SER A 201 2.42 11.37 6.36
C SER A 201 3.69 11.65 5.54
N GLU A 202 3.71 12.79 4.86
CA GLU A 202 4.83 13.23 4.03
C GLU A 202 6.16 13.16 4.79
N TYR A 203 7.18 12.60 4.15
CA TYR A 203 8.55 12.51 4.68
C TYR A 203 8.73 11.71 5.99
N GLN A 204 7.78 10.83 6.32
CA GLN A 204 7.84 9.99 7.52
C GLN A 204 8.41 8.57 7.27
N GLU A 205 9.24 8.39 6.24
CA GLU A 205 9.93 7.12 5.96
C GLU A 205 10.71 6.62 7.19
N GLY A 206 11.26 7.53 8.00
CA GLY A 206 11.98 7.18 9.22
C GLY A 206 11.12 6.43 10.23
N VAL A 207 9.84 6.79 10.38
CA VAL A 207 8.90 6.08 11.27
C VAL A 207 8.57 4.70 10.70
N LEU A 208 8.37 4.61 9.38
CA LEU A 208 8.11 3.34 8.71
C LEU A 208 9.30 2.37 8.82
N VAL A 209 10.54 2.87 8.68
CA VAL A 209 11.76 2.07 8.89
C VAL A 209 11.83 1.54 10.32
N GLN A 210 11.48 2.36 11.31
CA GLN A 210 11.42 1.95 12.71
C GLN A 210 10.39 0.83 12.91
N LEU A 211 9.16 1.02 12.40
CA LEU A 211 8.11 0.01 12.45
C LEU A 211 8.54 -1.31 11.78
N MET A 212 9.10 -1.25 10.57
CA MET A 212 9.61 -2.43 9.86
C MET A 212 10.65 -3.18 10.67
N SER A 213 11.56 -2.46 11.35
CA SER A 213 12.62 -3.08 12.15
C SER A 213 12.11 -3.83 13.38
N ALA A 214 10.97 -3.41 13.93
CA ALA A 214 10.36 -4.02 15.11
C ALA A 214 9.34 -5.11 14.77
N TRP A 215 8.80 -5.11 13.55
CA TRP A 215 7.68 -5.95 13.13
C TRP A 215 7.90 -7.45 13.37
N ASP A 216 8.98 -8.02 12.84
CA ASP A 216 9.24 -9.46 12.90
C ASP A 216 9.33 -9.96 14.36
N GLY A 217 9.89 -9.13 15.26
CA GLY A 217 9.95 -9.41 16.70
C GLY A 217 8.60 -9.29 17.41
N ALA A 218 7.73 -8.39 16.97
CA ALA A 218 6.41 -8.18 17.57
C ALA A 218 5.40 -9.26 17.18
N VAL A 219 5.41 -9.73 15.93
CA VAL A 219 4.44 -10.73 15.45
C VAL A 219 4.94 -12.17 15.53
N GLU A 220 6.24 -12.38 15.80
CA GLU A 220 6.92 -13.68 15.95
C GLU A 220 6.69 -14.61 14.74
N ARG A 221 6.99 -14.14 13.53
CA ARG A 221 6.79 -14.93 12.30
C ARG A 221 8.10 -15.20 11.58
N LYS A 222 8.27 -16.44 11.14
CA LYS A 222 9.42 -16.88 10.33
C LYS A 222 9.09 -16.73 8.85
N ARG A 223 9.93 -16.02 8.11
CA ARG A 223 9.86 -15.96 6.65
C ARG A 223 10.27 -17.31 6.06
N MET A 224 9.48 -17.80 5.11
CA MET A 224 9.76 -19.01 4.35
C MET A 224 10.30 -18.65 2.97
N LEU A 225 11.22 -19.47 2.49
CA LEU A 225 11.69 -19.36 1.11
C LEU A 225 10.57 -19.80 0.15
N PRO A 226 10.50 -19.20 -1.04
CA PRO A 226 9.70 -19.76 -2.12
C PRO A 226 10.09 -21.23 -2.37
N ARG A 227 9.11 -22.12 -2.51
CA ARG A 227 9.33 -23.57 -2.72
C ARG A 227 10.27 -23.87 -3.89
N CYS A 228 10.28 -23.03 -4.92
CA CYS A 228 11.18 -23.20 -6.08
C CYS A 228 12.66 -23.04 -5.73
N LEU A 229 13.00 -22.47 -4.56
CA LEU A 229 14.36 -22.30 -4.07
C LEU A 229 14.79 -23.37 -3.05
N GLU A 230 13.89 -24.27 -2.63
CA GLU A 230 14.17 -25.29 -1.62
C GLU A 230 14.95 -26.51 -2.16
N GLY A 231 15.26 -26.52 -3.47
CA GLY A 231 15.91 -27.64 -4.14
C GLY A 231 14.93 -28.79 -4.46
N PRO A 232 15.38 -29.84 -5.18
CA PRO A 232 14.53 -31.00 -5.46
C PRO A 232 14.14 -31.68 -4.15
N THR A 233 12.83 -31.95 -3.98
CA THR A 233 12.32 -32.73 -2.86
C THR A 233 13.01 -34.10 -2.86
N PRO A 234 13.66 -34.54 -1.77
CA PRO A 234 14.24 -35.87 -1.69
C PRO A 234 13.16 -36.91 -2.00
N ALA A 235 13.46 -37.87 -2.88
CA ALA A 235 12.55 -38.97 -3.14
C ALA A 235 12.24 -39.72 -1.83
N PRO A 236 10.98 -40.14 -1.59
CA PRO A 236 10.66 -40.94 -0.42
C PRO A 236 11.51 -42.22 -0.44
N CYS A 237 12.22 -42.49 0.67
CA CYS A 237 12.93 -43.75 0.85
C CYS A 237 11.93 -44.90 0.74
N THR A 238 12.08 -45.73 -0.30
CA THR A 238 11.38 -47.01 -0.47
C THR A 238 11.92 -48.06 0.48
#